data_AF-A0A3D9CDM4-F1
#
_entry.id   AF-A0A3D9CDM4-F1
#
_cell.length_a   1.000
_cell.length_b   1.000
_cell.length_c   1.000
_cell.angle_alpha   90.00
_cell.angle_beta   90.00
_cell.angle_gamma   90.00
#
_symmetry.space_group_name_H-M   'P 1'
#
loop_
_entity.id
_entity.type
_entity.pdbx_description
1 polymer ?
#
loop_
_entity_poly.entity_id
_entity_poly.type
_entity_poly.pdbx_seq_one_letter_code
_entity_poly.pdbx_strand_id
1 'polypeptide(L)'
;MKAKELIAKEIDTLNDLIHKGIDKESNIQLKKDLSDSIHLLDMFDRYEINKRTVDDIWSLPDFNTGYSDYRIINDCESDDPAQWIELSINNEKIRLSEGDIIIRKK
;
A
#
# COMPACT_ATOMS: atom_id res chain seq x y z
N MET A 1 18.25 5.89 -15.71
CA MET A 1 17.33 6.83 -15.04
C MET A 1 16.25 5.98 -14.39
N LYS A 2 16.13 6.03 -13.06
CA LYS A 2 15.11 5.26 -12.32
C LYS A 2 13.75 5.94 -12.45
N ALA A 3 12.65 5.19 -12.34
CA ALA A 3 11.28 5.75 -12.48
C ALA A 3 11.03 6.94 -11.54
N LYS A 4 11.50 6.87 -10.29
CA LYS A 4 11.40 7.98 -9.31
C LYS A 4 12.10 9.26 -9.77
N GLU A 5 13.28 9.14 -10.38
CA GLU A 5 14.05 10.30 -10.88
C GLU A 5 13.31 11.00 -12.04
N LEU A 6 12.66 10.23 -12.91
CA LEU A 6 11.81 10.76 -13.98
C LEU A 6 10.62 11.54 -13.42
N ILE A 7 9.91 10.96 -12.45
CA ILE A 7 8.74 11.59 -11.83
C ILE A 7 9.14 12.87 -11.08
N ALA A 8 10.25 12.84 -10.34
CA ALA A 8 10.75 14.02 -9.63
C ALA A 8 11.06 15.18 -10.58
N LYS A 9 11.72 14.90 -11.71
CA LYS A 9 12.01 15.90 -12.73
C LYS A 9 10.73 16.48 -13.37
N GLU A 10 9.71 15.66 -13.54
CA GLU A 10 8.42 16.13 -14.06
C GLU A 10 7.72 17.05 -13.05
N ILE A 11 7.76 16.71 -11.75
CA ILE A 11 7.25 17.58 -10.68
C ILE A 11 7.94 18.95 -10.70
N ASP A 12 9.25 19.00 -10.92
CA ASP A 12 10.00 20.26 -11.04
C ASP A 12 9.51 21.08 -12.25
N THR A 13 9.27 20.42 -13.39
CA THR A 13 8.72 21.07 -14.59
C THR A 13 7.31 21.62 -14.34
N LEU A 14 6.46 20.85 -13.64
CA LEU A 14 5.11 21.29 -13.26
C LEU A 14 5.15 22.50 -12.31
N ASN A 15 6.11 22.57 -11.38
CA ASN A 15 6.27 23.73 -10.51
C ASN A 15 6.51 25.01 -11.31
N ASP A 16 7.34 24.94 -12.37
CA ASP A 16 7.59 26.08 -13.25
C ASP A 16 6.33 26.50 -14.02
N LEU A 17 5.54 25.54 -14.51
CA LEU A 17 4.29 25.82 -15.23
C LEU A 17 3.23 26.45 -14.30
N ILE A 18 3.09 25.91 -13.09
CA ILE A 18 2.20 26.45 -12.04
C ILE A 18 2.61 27.87 -11.67
N HIS A 19 3.90 28.14 -11.52
CA HIS A 19 4.42 29.48 -11.22
C HIS A 19 4.11 30.47 -12.34
N LYS A 20 4.20 30.03 -13.60
CA LYS A 20 3.85 30.82 -14.79
C LYS A 20 2.33 30.96 -15.01
N GLY A 21 1.50 30.29 -14.22
CA GLY A 21 0.04 30.32 -14.34
C GLY A 21 -0.52 29.56 -15.55
N ILE A 22 0.30 28.71 -16.20
CA ILE A 22 -0.11 27.93 -17.37
C ILE A 22 -0.87 26.70 -16.86
N ASP A 23 -2.10 26.50 -17.33
CA ASP A 23 -2.95 25.34 -17.02
C ASP A 23 -2.91 24.95 -15.53
N LYS A 24 -3.04 25.96 -14.67
CA LYS A 24 -2.61 25.89 -13.27
C LYS A 24 -3.30 24.78 -12.48
N GLU A 25 -4.62 24.63 -12.65
CA GLU A 25 -5.41 23.65 -11.89
C GLU A 25 -5.06 22.22 -12.29
N SER A 26 -4.99 21.94 -13.60
CA SER A 26 -4.58 20.64 -14.13
C SER A 26 -3.16 20.27 -13.69
N ASN A 27 -2.22 21.23 -13.72
CA ASN A 27 -0.84 21.01 -13.29
C ASN A 27 -0.72 20.77 -11.78
N ILE A 28 -1.54 21.42 -10.95
CA ILE A 28 -1.62 21.15 -9.51
C ILE A 28 -2.11 19.72 -9.27
N GLN A 29 -3.16 19.28 -9.97
CA GLN A 29 -3.69 17.93 -9.83
C GLN A 29 -2.66 16.88 -10.28
N LEU A 30 -2.03 17.06 -11.44
CA LEU A 30 -1.01 16.13 -11.93
C LEU A 30 0.19 16.06 -10.97
N LYS A 31 0.64 17.20 -10.43
CA LYS A 31 1.72 17.21 -9.42
C LYS A 31 1.34 16.38 -8.20
N LYS A 32 0.09 16.45 -7.74
CA LYS A 32 -0.40 15.66 -6.61
C LYS A 32 -0.35 14.16 -6.93
N ASP A 33 -0.89 13.76 -8.08
CA ASP A 33 -0.93 12.35 -8.50
C ASP A 33 0.50 11.77 -8.64
N LEU A 34 1.45 12.56 -9.16
CA LEU A 34 2.86 12.17 -9.26
C LEU A 34 3.54 12.06 -7.88
N SER A 35 3.19 12.94 -6.94
CA SER A 35 3.71 12.88 -5.56
C SER A 35 3.20 11.63 -4.84
N ASP A 36 1.91 11.32 -4.99
CA ASP A 36 1.29 10.10 -4.45
C ASP A 36 1.96 8.84 -5.06
N SER A 37 2.29 8.89 -6.36
CA SER A 37 3.01 7.81 -7.05
C SER A 37 4.42 7.58 -6.48
N ILE A 38 5.19 8.64 -6.18
CA ILE A 38 6.50 8.52 -5.53
C ILE A 38 6.36 7.85 -4.17
N HIS A 39 5.37 8.27 -3.37
CA HIS A 39 5.11 7.71 -2.05
C HIS A 39 4.84 6.20 -2.11
N LEU A 40 4.01 5.74 -3.05
CA LEU A 40 3.75 4.31 -3.24
C LEU A 40 5.01 3.55 -3.67
N LEU A 41 5.82 4.13 -4.56
CA LEU A 41 7.09 3.51 -4.96
C LEU A 41 8.10 3.45 -3.80
N ASP A 42 8.09 4.40 -2.87
CA ASP A 42 8.91 4.34 -1.65
C ASP A 42 8.44 3.24 -0.70
N MET A 43 7.13 3.05 -0.56
CA MET A 43 6.58 1.92 0.19
C MET A 43 6.97 0.58 -0.44
N PHE A 44 6.82 0.45 -1.76
CA PHE A 44 7.19 -0.78 -2.46
C PHE A 44 8.67 -1.11 -2.32
N ASP A 45 9.55 -0.12 -2.41
CA ASP A 45 10.98 -0.35 -2.17
C ASP A 45 11.26 -0.76 -0.71
N ARG A 46 10.65 -0.09 0.27
CA ARG A 46 10.83 -0.38 1.71
C ARG A 46 10.47 -1.81 2.08
N TYR A 47 9.37 -2.33 1.53
CA TYR A 47 8.88 -3.67 1.82
C TYR A 47 9.31 -4.71 0.77
N GLU A 48 10.16 -4.29 -0.19
CA GLU A 48 10.61 -5.07 -1.34
C GLU A 48 9.44 -5.70 -2.11
N ILE A 49 8.36 -4.96 -2.33
CA ILE A 49 7.20 -5.39 -3.10
C ILE A 49 7.52 -5.17 -4.58
N ASN A 50 7.81 -6.25 -5.31
CA ASN A 50 8.05 -6.20 -6.75
C ASN A 50 7.75 -7.56 -7.41
N LYS A 51 7.74 -7.61 -8.74
CA LYS A 51 7.42 -8.82 -9.52
C LYS A 51 8.24 -10.06 -9.14
N ARG A 52 9.47 -9.88 -8.63
CA ARG A 52 10.35 -11.01 -8.29
C ARG A 52 10.01 -11.58 -6.92
N THR A 53 9.63 -10.73 -5.99
CA THR A 53 9.42 -11.04 -4.57
C THR A 53 7.96 -11.31 -4.20
N VAL A 54 7.00 -10.80 -4.97
CA VAL A 54 5.57 -11.07 -4.77
C VAL A 54 5.21 -12.38 -5.44
N ASP A 55 4.50 -13.22 -4.69
CA ASP A 55 3.90 -14.46 -5.17
C ASP A 55 2.44 -14.25 -5.59
N ASP A 56 1.62 -13.71 -4.69
CA ASP A 56 0.19 -13.51 -4.91
C ASP A 56 -0.31 -12.28 -4.15
N ILE A 57 -1.45 -11.74 -4.61
CA ILE A 57 -2.13 -10.59 -4.00
C ILE A 57 -3.62 -10.90 -3.94
N TRP A 58 -4.19 -10.85 -2.74
CA TRP A 58 -5.63 -11.03 -2.54
C TRP A 58 -6.24 -9.79 -1.90
N SER A 59 -7.42 -9.41 -2.38
CA SER A 59 -8.30 -8.50 -1.66
C SER A 59 -9.24 -9.32 -0.79
N LEU A 60 -9.45 -8.89 0.45
CA LEU A 60 -10.34 -9.55 1.37
C LEU A 60 -11.81 -9.36 0.92
N PRO A 61 -12.56 -10.46 0.72
CA PRO A 61 -13.92 -10.36 0.21
C PRO A 61 -14.86 -9.74 1.24
N ASP A 62 -15.89 -9.08 0.72
CA ASP A 62 -17.04 -8.64 1.52
C ASP A 62 -18.06 -9.80 1.64
N PHE A 63 -18.34 -10.20 2.87
CA PHE A 63 -19.32 -11.25 3.19
C PHE A 63 -20.69 -10.70 3.63
N ASN A 64 -20.92 -9.39 3.52
CA ASN A 64 -22.16 -8.67 3.86
C ASN A 64 -22.66 -8.93 5.29
N THR A 65 -21.73 -9.08 6.23
CA THR A 65 -22.02 -9.35 7.65
C THR A 65 -22.24 -8.07 8.46
N GLY A 66 -21.94 -6.90 7.89
CA GLY A 66 -22.13 -5.58 8.47
C GLY A 66 -21.11 -5.16 9.54
N TYR A 67 -20.48 -6.10 10.26
CA TYR A 67 -19.55 -5.80 11.37
C TYR A 67 -18.46 -6.86 11.60
N SER A 68 -17.99 -7.57 10.56
CA SER A 68 -16.92 -8.58 10.74
C SER A 68 -15.55 -8.07 10.33
N ASP A 69 -14.57 -8.25 11.23
CA ASP A 69 -13.16 -8.09 10.93
C ASP A 69 -12.51 -9.46 10.66
N TYR A 70 -11.52 -9.48 9.77
CA TYR A 70 -10.58 -10.57 9.62
C TYR A 70 -9.49 -10.46 10.69
N ARG A 71 -9.24 -11.58 11.38
CA ARG A 71 -8.16 -11.70 12.35
C ARG A 71 -6.99 -12.46 11.76
N ILE A 72 -5.78 -11.98 12.02
CA ILE A 72 -4.55 -12.70 11.69
C ILE A 72 -4.16 -13.55 12.89
N ILE A 73 -4.06 -14.86 12.69
CA ILE A 73 -3.81 -15.83 13.75
C ILE A 73 -2.48 -16.55 13.46
N ASN A 74 -1.65 -16.70 14.50
CA ASN A 74 -0.53 -17.63 14.51
C ASN A 74 -1.01 -18.94 15.16
N ASP A 75 -0.90 -20.04 14.44
CA ASP A 75 -1.31 -21.37 14.89
C ASP A 75 -0.36 -21.97 15.94
N CYS A 76 0.80 -21.34 16.16
CA CYS A 76 1.82 -21.78 17.10
C CYS A 76 2.26 -23.23 16.88
N GLU A 77 2.29 -23.69 15.62
CA GLU A 77 2.63 -25.08 15.26
C GLU A 77 1.70 -26.13 15.89
N SER A 78 0.44 -25.76 16.17
CA SER A 78 -0.55 -26.63 16.79
C SER A 78 -1.83 -26.70 15.97
N ASP A 79 -2.38 -27.90 15.82
CA ASP A 79 -3.72 -28.10 15.25
C ASP A 79 -4.84 -27.79 16.25
N ASP A 80 -4.53 -27.54 17.53
CA ASP A 80 -5.49 -27.15 18.56
C ASP A 80 -5.74 -25.64 18.54
N PRO A 81 -6.94 -25.16 18.15
CA PRO A 81 -7.25 -23.74 18.08
C PRO A 81 -7.18 -23.02 19.43
N ALA A 82 -7.24 -23.74 20.55
CA ALA A 82 -7.07 -23.14 21.89
C ALA A 82 -5.64 -22.64 22.13
N GLN A 83 -4.65 -23.12 21.36
CA GLN A 83 -3.25 -22.71 21.46
C GLN A 83 -2.88 -21.58 20.49
N TRP A 84 -3.81 -21.22 19.61
CA TRP A 84 -3.60 -20.17 18.62
C TRP A 84 -3.62 -18.79 19.27
N ILE A 85 -2.79 -17.89 18.74
CA ILE A 85 -2.71 -16.52 19.23
C ILE A 85 -3.00 -15.52 18.11
N GLU A 86 -3.82 -14.53 18.39
CA GLU A 86 -4.03 -13.40 17.47
C GLU A 86 -2.72 -12.61 17.37
N LEU A 87 -2.24 -12.38 16.15
CA LEU A 87 -1.00 -11.66 15.88
C LEU A 87 -1.04 -10.25 16.49
N SER A 88 0.08 -9.84 17.08
CA SER A 88 0.26 -8.50 17.64
C SER A 88 1.57 -7.92 17.12
N ILE A 89 1.51 -6.73 16.52
CA ILE A 89 2.68 -6.00 16.04
C ILE A 89 2.71 -4.68 16.81
N ASN A 90 3.86 -4.33 17.40
CA ASN A 90 3.99 -3.12 18.23
C ASN A 90 2.92 -3.01 19.35
N ASN A 91 2.55 -4.14 19.94
CA ASN A 91 1.50 -4.26 20.98
C ASN A 91 0.06 -3.96 20.50
N GLU A 92 -0.17 -3.91 19.19
CA GLU A 92 -1.50 -3.73 18.61
C GLU A 92 -1.96 -4.98 17.86
N LYS A 93 -3.22 -5.36 18.08
CA LYS A 93 -3.87 -6.42 17.30
C LYS A 93 -4.18 -5.88 15.92
N ILE A 94 -3.60 -6.50 14.89
CA ILE A 94 -3.85 -6.12 13.50
C ILE A 94 -5.11 -6.84 13.04
N ARG A 95 -6.16 -6.06 12.79
CA ARG A 95 -7.42 -6.51 12.23
C ARG A 95 -7.58 -5.92 10.84
N LEU A 96 -8.07 -6.73 9.92
CA LEU A 96 -8.28 -6.34 8.53
C LEU A 96 -9.78 -6.30 8.23
N SER A 97 -10.17 -5.43 7.33
CA SER A 97 -11.54 -5.23 6.89
C SER A 97 -11.73 -5.70 5.45
N GLU A 98 -12.98 -5.72 5.00
CA GLU A 98 -13.30 -5.86 3.58
C GLU A 98 -12.51 -4.87 2.72
N GLY A 99 -12.03 -5.32 1.58
CA GLY A 99 -11.24 -4.50 0.66
C GLY A 99 -9.76 -4.36 1.01
N ASP A 100 -9.33 -4.64 2.25
CA ASP A 100 -7.91 -4.71 2.59
C ASP A 100 -7.19 -5.75 1.75
N ILE A 101 -5.89 -5.54 1.54
CA ILE A 101 -5.08 -6.36 0.64
C ILE A 101 -4.01 -7.13 1.43
N ILE A 102 -3.89 -8.42 1.14
CA ILE A 102 -2.81 -9.27 1.60
C ILE A 102 -1.85 -9.51 0.45
N ILE A 103 -0.58 -9.20 0.65
CA ILE A 103 0.50 -9.49 -0.30
C ILE A 103 1.31 -10.67 0.23
N ARG A 104 1.27 -11.81 -0.46
CA ARG A 104 2.15 -12.95 -0.17
C ARG A 104 3.47 -12.77 -0.90
N LYS A 105 4.57 -12.79 -0.15
CA LYS A 105 5.92 -12.83 -0.73
C LYS A 105 6.34 -14.29 -1.00
N LYS A 106 7.27 -14.47 -1.93
CA LYS A 106 7.93 -15.76 -2.22
C LYS A 106 8.93 -16.15 -1.15
#